data_AF-A0A8J9X8R0-F1
#
_entry.id   AF-A0A8J9X8R0-F1
#
_cell.length_a   1.000
_cell.length_b   1.000
_cell.length_c   1.000
_cell.angle_alpha   90.00
_cell.angle_beta   90.00
_cell.angle_gamma   90.00
#
_symmetry.space_group_name_H-M   'P 1'
#
loop_
_entity.id
_entity.type
_entity.pdbx_description
1 polymer ?
#
loop_
_entity_poly.entity_id
_entity_poly.type
_entity_poly.pdbx_seq_one_letter_code
_entity_poly.pdbx_strand_id
1 'polypeptide(L)'
;QFTYVPELNKIETLEGKQCNVIFWSPAGSNIILASLGDTASGTLEFYDVDSKSLVVKEHYRSNQVIWDPDGRSVATVVSQPIEGGHFKFAMDNGYIIWSFQGKQLYQQSFETFYQFLWRPRERLLSKPEIRKVKKNLKKYEEQFDKADRERQRALYLEETKGKRSERAKIRELLARNRAIRRKQRTEYIALLGGYDSEDDSHYVIRDLTIETVLSTKEEVVT
;
A
#
# COMPACT_ATOMS: atom_id res chain seq x y z
N GLN A 1 -23.22 44.95 12.90
CA GLN A 1 -23.06 43.54 12.48
C GLN A 1 -21.90 43.50 11.49
N PHE A 2 -20.74 42.98 11.89
CA PHE A 2 -19.63 42.80 10.94
C PHE A 2 -19.90 41.55 10.11
N THR A 3 -20.31 41.75 8.87
CA THR A 3 -20.37 40.70 7.86
C THR A 3 -18.93 40.24 7.59
N TYR A 4 -18.56 39.11 8.17
CA TYR A 4 -17.29 38.44 7.87
C TYR A 4 -17.37 37.97 6.41
N VAL A 5 -16.84 38.76 5.48
CA VAL A 5 -16.66 38.32 4.09
C VAL A 5 -15.48 37.35 4.13
N PRO A 6 -15.68 36.05 3.86
CA PRO A 6 -14.57 35.13 3.81
C PRO A 6 -13.69 35.52 2.63
N GLU A 7 -12.51 36.08 2.92
CA GLU A 7 -11.51 36.36 1.90
C GLU A 7 -11.03 35.04 1.30
N LEU A 8 -11.35 34.82 0.02
CA LEU A 8 -10.88 33.66 -0.73
C LEU A 8 -9.44 33.94 -1.20
N ASN A 9 -8.47 33.44 -0.44
CA ASN A 9 -7.06 33.56 -0.82
C ASN A 9 -6.65 32.34 -1.65
N LYS A 10 -6.19 32.59 -2.87
CA LYS A 10 -5.61 31.56 -3.75
C LYS A 10 -4.29 31.08 -3.14
N ILE A 11 -4.22 29.80 -2.79
CA ILE A 11 -2.99 29.18 -2.26
C ILE A 11 -2.09 28.73 -3.42
N GLU A 12 -2.64 28.01 -4.40
CA GLU A 12 -1.85 27.36 -5.46
C GLU A 12 -2.69 27.02 -6.68
N THR A 13 -2.04 26.85 -7.83
CA THR A 13 -2.63 26.28 -9.05
C THR A 13 -1.82 25.05 -9.43
N LEU A 14 -2.49 23.92 -9.56
CA LEU A 14 -1.90 22.67 -10.05
C LEU A 14 -2.32 22.47 -11.51
N GLU A 15 -1.35 22.50 -12.41
CA GLU A 15 -1.58 22.31 -13.86
C GLU A 15 -1.15 20.91 -14.32
N GLY A 16 -1.72 20.43 -15.43
CA GLY A 16 -1.32 19.16 -16.03
C GLY A 16 -1.71 17.91 -15.23
N LYS A 17 -2.70 17.98 -14.34
CA LYS A 17 -3.15 16.86 -13.51
C LYS A 17 -4.17 15.99 -14.23
N GLN A 18 -3.97 14.68 -14.18
CA GLN A 18 -4.91 13.69 -14.73
C GLN A 18 -5.92 13.29 -13.65
N CYS A 19 -6.88 14.18 -13.38
CA CYS A 19 -7.96 13.92 -12.43
C CYS A 19 -9.30 14.44 -12.97
N ASN A 20 -10.38 13.76 -12.60
CA ASN A 20 -11.73 14.19 -12.91
C ASN A 20 -12.55 14.57 -11.67
N VAL A 21 -12.18 14.08 -10.48
CA VAL A 21 -12.87 14.40 -9.22
C VAL A 21 -11.85 14.74 -8.13
N ILE A 22 -12.25 15.67 -7.26
CA ILE A 22 -11.44 16.17 -6.15
C ILE A 22 -12.13 15.87 -4.83
N PHE A 23 -11.41 15.29 -3.88
CA PHE A 23 -11.92 14.95 -2.55
C PHE A 23 -11.05 15.57 -1.45
N TRP A 24 -11.62 16.52 -0.71
CA TRP A 24 -10.98 17.11 0.47
C TRP A 24 -11.10 16.21 1.69
N SER A 25 -10.04 16.13 2.49
CA SER A 25 -10.10 15.49 3.80
C SER A 25 -11.00 16.29 4.75
N PRO A 26 -11.89 15.62 5.52
CA PRO A 26 -12.67 16.26 6.59
C PRO A 26 -11.82 16.97 7.65
N ALA A 27 -10.57 16.52 7.85
CA ALA A 27 -9.63 17.13 8.78
C ALA A 27 -8.95 18.40 8.24
N GLY A 28 -9.09 18.67 6.93
CA GLY A 28 -8.34 19.68 6.21
C GLY A 28 -6.95 19.20 5.78
N SER A 29 -6.16 20.14 5.24
CA SER A 29 -4.78 20.02 4.72
C SER A 29 -4.55 19.06 3.54
N ASN A 30 -5.25 17.93 3.46
CA ASN A 30 -5.04 16.94 2.41
C ASN A 30 -6.18 16.92 1.38
N ILE A 31 -5.80 16.73 0.13
CA ILE A 31 -6.68 16.60 -1.03
C ILE A 31 -6.32 15.32 -1.78
N ILE A 32 -7.32 14.62 -2.29
CA ILE A 32 -7.12 13.55 -3.27
C ILE A 32 -7.67 14.02 -4.62
N LEU A 33 -6.79 14.07 -5.61
CA LEU A 33 -7.18 14.23 -7.00
C LEU A 33 -7.28 12.83 -7.60
N ALA A 34 -8.49 12.41 -7.95
CA ALA A 34 -8.75 11.07 -8.42
C ALA A 34 -9.16 11.09 -9.90
N SER A 35 -8.74 10.06 -10.62
CA SER A 35 -9.18 9.73 -11.98
C SER A 35 -10.07 8.49 -11.90
N LEU A 36 -11.38 8.73 -11.71
CA LEU A 36 -12.38 7.68 -11.46
C LEU A 36 -13.15 7.30 -12.72
N GLY A 37 -13.59 6.04 -12.79
CA GLY A 37 -14.48 5.55 -13.84
C GLY A 37 -13.87 4.46 -14.73
N ASP A 38 -14.71 3.86 -15.56
CA ASP A 38 -14.37 2.63 -16.31
C ASP A 38 -13.31 2.83 -17.40
N THR A 39 -13.24 4.05 -17.95
CA THR A 39 -12.26 4.46 -18.97
C THR A 39 -11.11 5.28 -18.39
N ALA A 40 -11.13 5.54 -17.08
CA ALA A 40 -10.10 6.28 -16.40
C ALA A 40 -8.92 5.37 -16.02
N SER A 41 -7.75 5.97 -15.86
CA SER A 41 -6.52 5.28 -15.43
C SER A 41 -6.61 4.70 -14.01
N GLY A 42 -7.51 5.20 -13.15
CA GLY A 42 -7.53 4.83 -11.73
C GLY A 42 -6.42 5.49 -10.91
N THR A 43 -5.78 6.54 -11.45
CA THR A 43 -4.73 7.29 -10.75
C THR A 43 -5.31 8.10 -9.59
N LEU A 44 -4.61 8.03 -8.45
CA LEU A 44 -4.94 8.71 -7.20
C LEU A 44 -3.75 9.55 -6.77
N GLU A 45 -3.92 10.87 -6.77
CA GLU A 45 -2.90 11.82 -6.37
C GLU A 45 -3.23 12.35 -4.97
N PHE A 46 -2.45 11.90 -3.98
CA PHE A 46 -2.51 12.39 -2.61
C PHE A 46 -1.68 13.67 -2.51
N TYR A 47 -2.35 14.80 -2.33
CA TYR A 47 -1.74 16.12 -2.24
C TYR A 47 -1.91 16.70 -0.83
N ASP A 48 -0.80 17.00 -0.18
CA ASP A 48 -0.79 17.76 1.08
C ASP A 48 -0.55 19.24 0.77
N VAL A 49 -1.53 20.08 1.10
CA VAL A 49 -1.51 21.53 0.84
C VAL A 49 -0.48 22.25 1.71
N ASP A 50 -0.22 21.75 2.92
CA ASP A 50 0.67 22.42 3.87
C ASP A 50 2.15 22.13 3.52
N SER A 51 2.46 20.86 3.23
CA SER A 51 3.82 20.45 2.84
C SER A 51 4.11 20.53 1.35
N LYS A 52 3.08 20.75 0.52
CA LYS A 52 3.11 20.69 -0.95
C LYS A 52 3.67 19.37 -1.49
N SER A 53 3.53 18.30 -0.72
CA SER A 53 3.98 16.97 -1.13
C SER A 53 2.89 16.27 -1.93
N LEU A 54 3.33 15.52 -2.94
CA LEU A 54 2.46 14.75 -3.81
C LEU A 54 2.90 13.29 -3.82
N VAL A 55 1.97 12.39 -3.54
CA VAL A 55 2.17 10.94 -3.67
C VAL A 55 1.17 10.39 -4.67
N VAL A 56 1.66 9.82 -5.76
CA VAL A 56 0.83 9.16 -6.76
C VAL A 56 0.65 7.69 -6.39
N LYS A 57 -0.59 7.24 -6.41
CA LYS A 57 -1.03 5.86 -6.24
C LYS A 57 -2.02 5.51 -7.33
N GLU A 58 -2.37 4.24 -7.38
CA GLU A 58 -3.29 3.73 -8.37
C GLU A 58 -4.25 2.76 -7.70
N HIS A 59 -5.52 2.88 -8.05
CA HIS A 59 -6.53 1.87 -7.80
C HIS A 59 -7.32 1.72 -9.10
N TYR A 60 -6.93 0.69 -9.86
CA TYR A 60 -7.48 0.41 -11.16
C TYR A 60 -9.01 0.33 -11.11
N ARG A 61 -9.68 1.09 -11.99
CA ARG A 61 -11.15 1.18 -12.10
C ARG A 61 -11.87 1.58 -10.82
N SER A 62 -11.18 2.27 -9.90
CA SER A 62 -11.87 2.85 -8.76
C SER A 62 -12.98 3.78 -9.23
N ASN A 63 -14.16 3.57 -8.67
CA ASN A 63 -15.36 4.33 -9.00
C ASN A 63 -15.75 5.29 -7.88
N GLN A 64 -15.28 5.05 -6.65
CA GLN A 64 -15.58 5.88 -5.48
C GLN A 64 -14.34 6.08 -4.61
N VAL A 65 -14.26 7.26 -4.01
CA VAL A 65 -13.27 7.63 -2.98
C VAL A 65 -14.03 8.21 -1.81
N ILE A 66 -13.84 7.66 -0.62
CA ILE A 66 -14.60 8.00 0.57
C ILE A 66 -13.65 8.17 1.74
N TRP A 67 -13.62 9.38 2.31
CA TRP A 67 -12.85 9.70 3.51
C TRP A 67 -13.53 9.17 4.77
N ASP A 68 -12.73 8.66 5.70
CA ASP A 68 -13.17 8.41 7.08
C ASP A 68 -13.57 9.74 7.73
N PRO A 69 -14.62 9.80 8.59
CA PRO A 69 -15.03 11.05 9.24
C PRO A 69 -13.91 11.81 9.98
N ASP A 70 -12.88 11.08 10.45
CA ASP A 70 -11.72 11.67 11.14
C ASP A 70 -10.64 12.21 10.18
N GLY A 71 -10.74 11.92 8.87
CA GLY A 71 -9.82 12.40 7.83
C GLY A 71 -8.42 11.78 7.83
N ARG A 72 -8.17 10.77 8.68
CA ARG A 72 -6.88 10.06 8.77
C ARG A 72 -6.72 8.96 7.72
N SER A 73 -7.82 8.38 7.29
CA SER A 73 -7.86 7.27 6.35
C SER A 73 -8.83 7.56 5.23
N VAL A 74 -8.56 7.01 4.06
CA VAL A 74 -9.45 7.07 2.90
C VAL A 74 -9.63 5.68 2.33
N ALA A 75 -10.84 5.37 1.89
CA ALA A 75 -11.13 4.17 1.13
C ALA A 75 -11.32 4.54 -0.34
N THR A 76 -10.64 3.83 -1.22
CA THR A 76 -10.95 3.82 -2.65
C THR A 76 -11.59 2.50 -3.00
N VAL A 77 -12.62 2.53 -3.82
CA VAL A 77 -13.55 1.42 -3.95
C VAL A 77 -13.78 1.12 -5.43
N VAL A 78 -13.91 -0.17 -5.73
CA VAL A 78 -14.39 -0.70 -7.00
C VAL A 78 -15.66 -1.49 -6.66
N SER A 79 -16.81 -0.91 -6.98
CA SER A 79 -18.10 -1.58 -6.79
C SER A 79 -18.81 -1.83 -8.11
N GLN A 80 -19.57 -2.91 -8.15
CA GLN A 80 -20.44 -3.22 -9.26
C GLN A 80 -21.84 -2.65 -9.04
N PRO A 81 -22.56 -2.27 -10.12
CA PRO A 81 -23.95 -1.84 -10.03
C PRO A 81 -24.85 -2.99 -9.53
N ILE A 82 -25.92 -2.63 -8.83
CA ILE A 82 -26.93 -3.57 -8.33
C ILE A 82 -27.85 -4.05 -9.47
N GLU A 83 -28.08 -3.21 -10.47
CA GLU A 83 -28.93 -3.50 -11.63
C GLU A 83 -28.09 -3.78 -12.88
N GLY A 84 -28.49 -4.83 -13.62
CA GLY A 84 -27.80 -5.28 -14.83
C GLY A 84 -26.95 -6.52 -14.58
N GLY A 85 -27.26 -7.62 -15.30
CA GLY A 85 -26.47 -8.85 -15.24
C GLY A 85 -25.01 -8.65 -15.70
N HIS A 86 -24.15 -9.57 -15.26
CA HIS A 86 -22.72 -9.70 -15.59
C HIS A 86 -21.95 -8.38 -15.73
N PHE A 87 -21.51 -7.82 -14.60
CA PHE A 87 -20.48 -6.79 -14.61
C PHE A 87 -19.23 -7.35 -15.28
N LYS A 88 -18.80 -6.71 -16.38
CA LYS A 88 -17.70 -7.15 -17.25
C LYS A 88 -16.37 -7.38 -16.49
N PHE A 89 -16.26 -6.86 -15.27
CA PHE A 89 -15.03 -6.76 -14.50
C PHE A 89 -15.15 -7.26 -13.05
N ALA A 90 -15.89 -8.36 -12.84
CA ALA A 90 -16.19 -8.88 -11.50
C ALA A 90 -14.98 -9.39 -10.69
N MET A 91 -13.79 -9.52 -11.28
CA MET A 91 -12.65 -10.19 -10.62
C MET A 91 -11.82 -9.29 -9.67
N ASP A 92 -11.94 -7.97 -9.76
CA ASP A 92 -11.16 -7.02 -8.94
C ASP A 92 -12.02 -6.07 -8.09
N ASN A 93 -13.29 -6.44 -7.89
CA ASN A 93 -14.22 -5.71 -7.05
C ASN A 93 -13.73 -5.70 -5.59
N GLY A 94 -13.87 -4.58 -4.89
CA GLY A 94 -13.44 -4.45 -3.50
C GLY A 94 -13.02 -3.05 -3.10
N TYR A 95 -12.16 -2.96 -2.09
CA TYR A 95 -11.68 -1.68 -1.60
C TYR A 95 -10.23 -1.74 -1.13
N ILE A 96 -9.56 -0.58 -1.24
CA ILE A 96 -8.25 -0.33 -0.66
C ILE A 96 -8.39 0.81 0.34
N ILE A 97 -7.92 0.58 1.56
CA ILE A 97 -7.80 1.59 2.60
C ILE A 97 -6.39 2.16 2.56
N TRP A 98 -6.30 3.47 2.42
CA TRP A 98 -5.07 4.23 2.45
C TRP A 98 -5.05 5.13 3.69
N SER A 99 -3.84 5.40 4.18
CA SER A 99 -3.60 6.55 5.04
C SER A 99 -3.72 7.84 4.23
N PHE A 100 -4.00 8.97 4.88
CA PHE A 100 -3.99 10.30 4.27
C PHE A 100 -2.69 10.64 3.52
N GLN A 101 -1.57 9.98 3.86
CA GLN A 101 -0.27 10.12 3.19
C GLN A 101 -0.10 9.22 1.94
N GLY A 102 -1.13 8.47 1.55
CA GLY A 102 -1.06 7.53 0.43
C GLY A 102 -0.42 6.18 0.76
N LYS A 103 -0.16 5.86 2.04
CA LYS A 103 0.29 4.52 2.44
C LYS A 103 -0.87 3.54 2.43
N GLN A 104 -0.75 2.43 1.71
CA GLN A 104 -1.73 1.34 1.75
C GLN A 104 -1.73 0.69 3.14
N LEU A 105 -2.91 0.65 3.77
CA LEU A 105 -3.12 0.05 5.09
C LEU A 105 -3.75 -1.33 4.96
N TYR A 106 -4.73 -1.47 4.08
CA TYR A 106 -5.47 -2.71 3.90
C TYR A 106 -6.06 -2.78 2.49
N GLN A 107 -6.17 -3.98 1.94
CA GLN A 107 -6.82 -4.24 0.67
C GLN A 107 -7.62 -5.53 0.79
N GLN A 108 -8.85 -5.48 0.30
CA GLN A 108 -9.72 -6.64 0.26
C GLN A 108 -10.50 -6.64 -1.05
N SER A 109 -10.40 -7.75 -1.77
CA SER A 109 -11.24 -8.05 -2.92
C SER A 109 -12.41 -8.95 -2.51
N PHE A 110 -13.50 -8.83 -3.27
CA PHE A 110 -14.70 -9.65 -3.18
C PHE A 110 -15.17 -9.94 -4.60
N GLU A 111 -15.79 -11.10 -4.82
CA GLU A 111 -16.39 -11.43 -6.11
C GLU A 111 -17.59 -10.51 -6.42
N THR A 112 -18.43 -10.27 -5.42
CA THR A 112 -19.57 -9.35 -5.53
C THR A 112 -19.45 -8.24 -4.47
N PHE A 113 -19.20 -7.00 -4.92
CA PHE A 113 -19.03 -5.84 -4.05
C PHE A 113 -19.89 -4.67 -4.51
N TYR A 114 -20.83 -4.21 -3.70
CA TYR A 114 -21.81 -3.21 -4.11
C TYR A 114 -21.58 -1.83 -3.50
N GLN A 115 -21.19 -1.78 -2.23
CA GLN A 115 -21.11 -0.52 -1.50
C GLN A 115 -20.06 -0.58 -0.39
N PHE A 116 -19.38 0.55 -0.22
CA PHE A 116 -18.57 0.83 0.95
C PHE A 116 -19.10 2.10 1.62
N LEU A 117 -19.22 2.10 2.95
CA LEU A 117 -19.52 3.30 3.73
C LEU A 117 -18.71 3.26 5.03
N TRP A 118 -18.12 4.39 5.39
CA TRP A 118 -17.60 4.56 6.74
C TRP A 118 -18.76 4.69 7.71
N ARG A 119 -18.66 4.04 8.87
CA ARG A 119 -19.60 4.26 9.96
C ARG A 119 -19.51 5.72 10.41
N PRO A 120 -20.59 6.51 10.34
CA PRO A 120 -20.58 7.88 10.84
C PRO A 120 -20.17 7.91 12.31
N ARG A 121 -19.24 8.80 12.65
CA ARG A 121 -18.80 9.04 14.02
C ARG A 121 -19.17 10.44 14.45
N GLU A 122 -19.77 10.54 15.63
CA GLU A 122 -20.02 11.83 16.25
C GLU A 122 -18.72 12.42 16.82
N ARG A 123 -18.64 13.74 16.83
CA ARG A 123 -17.49 14.44 17.39
C ARG A 123 -17.53 14.36 18.91
N LEU A 124 -16.62 13.56 19.49
CA LEU A 124 -16.53 13.35 20.94
C LEU A 124 -16.01 14.58 21.72
N LEU A 125 -15.16 15.39 21.09
CA LEU A 125 -14.44 16.48 21.76
C LEU A 125 -15.03 17.86 21.42
N SER A 126 -15.19 18.66 22.48
CA SER A 126 -15.56 20.07 22.36
C SER A 126 -14.44 20.90 21.72
N LYS A 127 -14.79 22.07 21.15
CA LYS A 127 -13.80 23.03 20.61
C LYS A 127 -12.67 23.40 21.58
N PRO A 128 -12.90 23.68 22.88
CA PRO A 128 -11.82 23.98 23.82
C PRO A 128 -10.90 22.79 24.10
N GLU A 129 -11.46 21.58 24.21
CA GLU A 129 -10.65 20.36 24.43
C GLU A 129 -9.73 20.09 23.26
N ILE A 130 -10.21 20.27 22.03
CA ILE A 130 -9.36 20.13 20.83
C ILE A 130 -8.21 21.14 20.83
N ARG A 131 -8.44 22.38 21.28
CA ARG A 131 -7.34 23.35 21.44
C ARG A 131 -6.33 22.88 22.50
N LYS A 132 -6.79 22.29 23.60
CA LYS A 132 -5.92 21.73 24.65
C LYS A 132 -5.08 20.56 24.12
N VAL A 133 -5.69 19.66 23.34
CA VAL A 133 -4.98 18.55 22.68
C VAL A 133 -3.93 19.07 21.71
N LYS A 134 -4.28 20.03 20.84
CA LYS A 134 -3.34 20.65 19.89
C LYS A 134 -2.13 21.30 20.59
N LYS A 135 -2.34 21.96 21.74
CA LYS A 135 -1.23 22.56 22.51
C LYS A 135 -0.29 21.52 23.11
N ASN A 136 -0.81 20.36 23.52
CA ASN A 136 -0.05 19.32 24.20
C ASN A 136 0.25 18.12 23.27
N LEU A 137 0.24 18.32 21.95
CA LEU A 137 0.29 17.24 20.96
C LEU A 137 1.51 16.32 21.16
N LYS A 138 2.71 16.90 21.33
CA LYS A 138 3.96 16.14 21.52
C LYS A 138 3.91 15.16 22.71
N LYS A 139 3.28 15.59 23.82
CA LYS A 139 3.14 14.73 25.01
C LYS A 139 2.24 13.53 24.73
N TYR A 140 1.14 13.76 24.01
CA TYR A 140 0.22 12.69 23.63
C TYR A 140 0.86 11.75 22.59
N GLU A 141 1.57 12.31 21.62
CA GLU A 141 2.33 11.56 20.61
C GLU A 141 3.30 10.57 21.27
N GLU A 142 4.16 11.01 22.18
CA GLU A 142 5.09 10.14 22.90
C GLU A 142 4.36 9.01 23.67
N GLN A 143 3.23 9.33 24.30
CA GLN A 143 2.42 8.36 25.03
C GLN A 143 1.81 7.31 24.09
N PHE A 144 1.24 7.74 22.96
CA PHE A 144 0.62 6.84 21.98
C PHE A 144 1.68 5.99 21.26
N ASP A 145 2.81 6.56 20.87
CA ASP A 145 3.92 5.82 20.25
C ASP A 145 4.50 4.75 21.18
N LYS A 146 4.57 5.05 22.49
CA LYS A 146 4.97 4.05 23.48
C LYS A 146 3.93 2.93 23.56
N ALA A 147 2.65 3.26 23.69
CA ALA A 147 1.58 2.28 23.79
C ALA A 147 1.47 1.41 22.53
N ASP A 148 1.61 1.98 21.33
CA ASP A 148 1.57 1.26 20.06
C ASP A 148 2.78 0.33 19.91
N ARG A 149 3.99 0.78 20.28
CA ARG A 149 5.19 -0.09 20.31
C ARG A 149 5.03 -1.26 21.28
N GLU A 150 4.46 -1.01 22.46
CA GLU A 150 4.19 -2.06 23.45
C GLU A 150 3.15 -3.07 22.93
N ARG A 151 2.07 -2.61 22.29
CA ARG A 151 1.05 -3.48 21.68
C ARG A 151 1.63 -4.32 20.54
N GLN A 152 2.40 -3.71 19.64
CA GLN A 152 3.08 -4.43 18.54
C GLN A 152 4.05 -5.48 19.08
N ARG A 153 4.82 -5.15 20.13
CA ARG A 153 5.72 -6.10 20.80
C ARG A 153 4.95 -7.25 21.44
N ALA A 154 3.82 -6.99 22.08
CA ALA A 154 2.98 -8.04 22.69
C ALA A 154 2.44 -9.00 21.63
N LEU A 155 1.86 -8.49 20.54
CA LEU A 155 1.38 -9.31 19.41
C LEU A 155 2.51 -10.18 18.83
N TYR A 156 3.69 -9.60 18.60
CA TYR A 156 4.85 -10.33 18.12
C TYR A 156 5.29 -11.44 19.09
N LEU A 157 5.30 -11.17 20.39
CA LEU A 157 5.67 -12.15 21.42
C LEU A 157 4.66 -13.31 21.49
N GLU A 158 3.36 -13.03 21.35
CA GLU A 158 2.34 -14.08 21.27
C GLU A 158 2.48 -14.92 20.01
N GLU A 159 2.65 -14.29 18.84
CA GLU A 159 2.77 -15.00 17.57
C GLU A 159 4.05 -15.86 17.49
N THR A 160 5.12 -15.43 18.17
CA THR A 160 6.41 -16.15 18.23
C THR A 160 6.52 -17.12 19.39
N LYS A 161 5.55 -17.14 20.31
CA LYS A 161 5.46 -18.11 21.39
C LYS A 161 5.36 -19.51 20.78
N GLY A 162 6.20 -20.43 21.23
CA GLY A 162 6.31 -21.78 20.64
C GLY A 162 7.16 -21.86 19.36
N LYS A 163 6.98 -20.94 18.39
CA LYS A 163 7.77 -20.94 17.14
C LYS A 163 9.27 -20.75 17.37
N ARG A 164 9.68 -20.13 18.48
CA ARG A 164 11.11 -19.89 18.78
C ARG A 164 11.89 -21.18 19.02
N SER A 165 11.30 -22.19 19.67
CA SER A 165 11.96 -23.48 19.90
C SER A 165 12.05 -24.29 18.61
N GLU A 166 11.00 -24.26 17.79
CA GLU A 166 10.99 -24.89 16.46
C GLU A 166 12.03 -24.28 15.53
N ARG A 167 12.08 -22.94 15.45
CA ARG A 167 13.12 -22.22 14.69
C ARG A 167 14.52 -22.50 15.22
N ALA A 168 14.70 -22.68 16.54
CA ALA A 168 15.98 -23.07 17.11
C ALA A 168 16.40 -24.48 16.68
N LYS A 169 15.48 -25.46 16.75
CA LYS A 169 15.72 -26.83 16.28
C LYS A 169 16.09 -26.88 14.80
N ILE A 170 15.36 -26.14 13.95
CA ILE A 170 15.66 -26.05 12.52
C ILE A 170 17.05 -25.46 12.29
N ARG A 171 17.41 -24.37 12.99
CA ARG A 171 18.75 -23.77 12.87
C ARG A 171 19.86 -24.72 13.32
N GLU A 172 19.64 -25.48 14.38
CA GLU A 172 20.59 -26.48 14.86
C GLU A 172 20.78 -27.62 13.86
N LEU A 173 19.68 -28.15 13.30
CA LEU A 173 19.73 -29.18 12.25
C LEU A 173 20.49 -28.68 11.00
N LEU A 174 20.20 -27.45 10.56
CA LEU A 174 20.92 -26.84 9.44
C LEU A 174 22.41 -26.66 9.74
N ALA A 175 22.76 -26.19 10.94
CA ALA A 175 24.15 -26.02 11.36
C ALA A 175 24.89 -27.37 11.42
N ARG A 176 24.26 -28.41 11.99
CA ARG A 176 24.81 -29.77 12.02
C ARG A 176 25.04 -30.30 10.60
N ASN A 177 24.07 -30.18 9.71
CA ASN A 177 24.18 -30.65 8.33
C ASN A 177 25.26 -29.89 7.56
N ARG A 178 25.36 -28.57 7.74
CA ARG A 178 26.45 -27.77 7.16
C ARG A 178 27.82 -28.21 7.68
N ALA A 179 27.95 -28.49 8.97
CA ALA A 179 29.20 -28.96 9.55
C ALA A 179 29.61 -30.34 9.01
N ILE A 180 28.65 -31.27 8.85
CA ILE A 180 28.89 -32.58 8.25
C ILE A 180 29.34 -32.43 6.80
N ARG A 181 28.59 -31.67 5.98
CA ARG A 181 28.99 -31.40 4.58
C ARG A 181 30.37 -30.77 4.48
N ARG A 182 30.67 -29.78 5.32
CA ARG A 182 31.99 -29.12 5.34
C ARG A 182 33.13 -30.09 5.61
N LYS A 183 32.93 -31.09 6.49
CA LYS A 183 33.92 -32.14 6.75
C LYS A 183 34.08 -33.09 5.57
N GLN A 184 32.98 -33.42 4.90
CA GLN A 184 32.96 -34.36 3.76
C GLN A 184 33.32 -33.68 2.42
N ARG A 185 33.38 -32.35 2.37
CA ARG A 185 33.58 -31.57 1.14
C ARG A 185 34.82 -32.00 0.36
N THR A 186 35.95 -32.23 1.02
CA THR A 186 37.19 -32.63 0.35
C THR A 186 37.08 -34.02 -0.30
N GLU A 187 36.44 -34.96 0.38
CA GLU A 187 36.20 -36.31 -0.13
C GLU A 187 35.19 -36.29 -1.28
N TYR A 188 34.14 -35.47 -1.15
CA TYR A 188 33.12 -35.27 -2.18
C TYR A 188 33.72 -34.67 -3.46
N ILE A 189 34.54 -33.63 -3.35
CA ILE A 189 35.28 -33.02 -4.47
C ILE A 189 36.17 -34.06 -5.15
N ALA A 190 36.87 -34.90 -4.37
CA ALA A 190 37.71 -35.96 -4.93
C ALA A 190 36.91 -37.00 -5.72
N LEU A 191 35.73 -37.41 -5.24
CA LEU A 191 34.82 -38.30 -5.95
C LEU A 191 34.26 -37.70 -7.25
N LEU A 192 34.13 -36.36 -7.30
CA LEU A 192 33.70 -35.59 -8.46
C LEU A 192 34.85 -35.18 -9.39
N GLY A 193 36.02 -35.82 -9.27
CA GLY A 193 37.16 -35.56 -10.16
C GLY A 193 37.75 -34.15 -9.99
N GLY A 194 37.60 -33.55 -8.81
CA GLY A 194 38.11 -32.21 -8.50
C GLY A 194 37.10 -31.07 -8.72
N TYR A 195 35.89 -31.37 -9.21
CA TYR A 195 34.85 -30.35 -9.40
C TYR A 195 34.13 -30.03 -8.10
N ASP A 196 34.15 -28.75 -7.69
CA ASP A 196 33.43 -28.26 -6.53
C ASP A 196 32.14 -27.56 -6.93
N SER A 197 31.00 -28.22 -6.75
CA SER A 197 29.69 -27.64 -7.03
C SER A 197 29.27 -26.53 -6.08
N GLU A 198 29.96 -26.33 -4.95
CA GLU A 198 29.70 -25.23 -4.02
C GLU A 198 30.58 -24.00 -4.30
N ASP A 199 31.45 -24.04 -5.31
CA ASP A 199 32.22 -22.88 -5.75
C ASP A 199 31.42 -22.05 -6.76
N ASP A 200 30.94 -20.90 -6.31
CA ASP A 200 30.18 -19.96 -7.13
C ASP A 200 30.95 -19.48 -8.37
N SER A 201 32.28 -19.57 -8.38
CA SER A 201 33.11 -19.20 -9.54
C SER A 201 32.96 -20.16 -10.73
N HIS A 202 32.47 -21.39 -10.51
CA HIS A 202 32.17 -22.33 -11.59
C HIS A 202 30.88 -22.00 -12.36
N TYR A 203 30.04 -21.12 -11.82
CA TYR A 203 28.79 -20.72 -12.46
C TYR A 203 28.99 -19.48 -13.32
N VAL A 204 28.77 -19.61 -14.63
CA VAL A 204 28.66 -18.46 -15.54
C VAL A 204 27.18 -18.10 -15.67
N ILE A 205 26.77 -17.04 -14.97
CA ILE A 205 25.44 -16.46 -15.12
C ILE A 205 25.40 -15.74 -16.48
N ARG A 206 24.49 -16.15 -17.36
CA ARG A 206 24.24 -15.48 -18.65
C ARG A 206 22.82 -14.93 -18.65
N ASP A 207 22.69 -13.62 -18.82
CA ASP A 207 21.40 -12.97 -19.05
C ASP A 207 21.02 -13.17 -20.52
N LEU A 208 19.96 -13.95 -20.76
CA LEU A 208 19.50 -14.31 -22.10
C LEU A 208 18.23 -13.52 -22.42
N THR A 209 18.36 -12.48 -23.24
CA THR A 209 17.22 -11.71 -23.75
C THR A 209 16.65 -12.45 -24.95
N ILE A 210 15.45 -13.02 -24.79
CA ILE A 210 14.76 -13.73 -25.86
C ILE A 210 13.75 -12.77 -26.48
N GLU A 211 14.08 -12.22 -27.64
CA GLU A 211 13.14 -11.43 -28.45
C GLU A 211 12.38 -12.36 -29.39
N THR A 212 11.11 -12.61 -29.10
CA THR A 212 10.19 -13.32 -29.98
C THR A 212 9.51 -12.33 -30.92
N VAL A 213 9.77 -12.45 -32.23
CA VAL A 213 9.05 -11.67 -33.26
C VAL A 213 7.60 -12.18 -33.32
N LEU A 214 6.65 -11.37 -32.85
CA LEU A 214 5.24 -11.76 -32.71
C LEU A 214 4.47 -11.75 -34.03
N SER A 215 4.92 -11.03 -35.05
CA SER A 215 4.25 -10.95 -36.35
C SER A 215 5.14 -10.25 -37.38
N THR A 216 5.25 -10.83 -38.58
CA THR A 216 5.88 -10.18 -39.75
C THR A 216 4.78 -9.97 -40.79
N LYS A 217 4.60 -8.73 -41.25
CA LYS A 217 3.62 -8.39 -42.30
C LYS A 217 4.39 -7.97 -43.55
N GLU A 218 4.30 -8.77 -44.60
CA GLU A 218 4.80 -8.42 -45.93
C GLU A 218 3.67 -7.72 -46.71
N GLU A 219 3.88 -6.48 -47.13
CA GLU A 219 3.00 -5.78 -48.06
C GLU A 219 3.67 -5.74 -49.43
N VAL A 220 3.04 -6.38 -50.42
CA VAL A 220 3.46 -6.31 -51.82
C VAL A 220 2.98 -4.97 -52.39
N VAL A 221 3.91 -4.09 -52.75
CA VAL A 221 3.61 -2.85 -53.45
C VAL A 221 3.36 -3.17 -54.92
N THR A 222 2.11 -3.01 -55.38
CA THR A 222 1.73 -2.99 -56.80
C THR A 222 0.67 -1.93 -57.04
#